data_AF-A0A2E0M796-F1
#
_entry.id   AF-A0A2E0M796-F1
#
_cell.length_a   1.000
_cell.length_b   1.000
_cell.length_c   1.000
_cell.angle_alpha   90.00
_cell.angle_beta   90.00
_cell.angle_gamma   90.00
#
_symmetry.space_group_name_H-M   'P 1'
#
loop_
_entity.id
_entity.type
_entity.pdbx_description
1 polymer ?
#
loop_
_entity_poly.entity_id
_entity_poly.type
_entity_poly.pdbx_seq_one_letter_code
_entity_poly.pdbx_strand_id
1 'polypeptide(L)'
;MQDFGPNSDQADKLSRVFANVLSSLATPILLAGENLTPDEAAALDGLLPAFMLDACSVWETISGNPVEAPISYDPDALMGVRVADMPDLPATVVLACMTESAFSVLRNDAIVTDALLSRWSRQITQIRSAGSAGAG
;
A
#
# COMPACT_ATOMS: atom_id res chain seq x y z
N MET A 1 -1.96 -11.75 -22.32
CA MET A 1 -3.36 -11.64 -21.84
C MET A 1 -3.34 -12.15 -20.42
N GLN A 2 -3.13 -11.28 -19.44
CA GLN A 2 -3.12 -11.69 -18.03
C GLN A 2 -4.58 -11.80 -17.58
N ASP A 3 -4.95 -13.00 -17.19
CA ASP A 3 -6.25 -13.35 -16.64
C ASP A 3 -6.29 -12.83 -15.20
N PHE A 4 -6.87 -11.65 -15.01
CA PHE A 4 -7.11 -11.11 -13.67
C PHE A 4 -8.33 -11.84 -13.11
N GLY A 5 -8.06 -12.97 -12.43
CA GLY A 5 -9.06 -13.80 -11.79
C GLY A 5 -9.91 -13.05 -10.73
N PRO A 6 -10.84 -13.75 -10.06
CA PRO A 6 -11.86 -13.20 -9.16
C PRO A 6 -11.36 -12.37 -7.95
N ASN A 7 -10.04 -12.22 -7.79
CA ASN A 7 -9.44 -11.44 -6.72
C ASN A 7 -9.05 -9.99 -7.08
N SER A 8 -9.02 -9.60 -8.36
CA SER A 8 -8.78 -8.18 -8.73
C SER A 8 -9.84 -7.25 -8.11
N ASP A 9 -11.09 -7.71 -8.08
CA ASP A 9 -12.21 -7.06 -7.39
C ASP A 9 -11.95 -6.82 -5.89
N GLN A 10 -11.13 -7.66 -5.23
CA GLN A 10 -10.87 -7.56 -3.80
C GLN A 10 -9.87 -6.45 -3.50
N ALA A 11 -8.80 -6.32 -4.29
CA ALA A 11 -7.85 -5.22 -4.17
C ALA A 11 -8.56 -3.87 -4.41
N ASP A 12 -9.43 -3.77 -5.41
CA ASP A 12 -10.25 -2.57 -5.66
C ASP A 12 -11.22 -2.26 -4.51
N LYS A 13 -11.81 -3.29 -3.90
CA LYS A 13 -12.65 -3.10 -2.70
C LYS A 13 -11.82 -2.62 -1.52
N LEU A 14 -10.64 -3.20 -1.28
CA LEU A 14 -9.74 -2.76 -0.22
C LEU A 14 -9.33 -1.30 -0.42
N SER A 15 -8.94 -0.91 -1.63
CA SER A 15 -8.59 0.47 -1.99
C SER A 15 -9.70 1.45 -1.59
N ARG A 16 -10.95 1.18 -2.00
CA ARG A 16 -12.11 2.02 -1.64
C ARG A 16 -12.39 2.06 -0.14
N VAL A 17 -12.31 0.91 0.54
CA VAL A 17 -12.55 0.86 1.99
C VAL A 17 -11.45 1.60 2.75
N PHE A 18 -10.21 1.48 2.31
CA PHE A 18 -9.10 2.18 2.92
C PHE A 18 -9.14 3.69 2.65
N ALA A 19 -9.57 4.12 1.45
CA ALA A 19 -9.85 5.53 1.16
C ALA A 19 -10.88 6.12 2.16
N ASN A 20 -11.95 5.36 2.46
CA ASN A 20 -12.93 5.76 3.47
C ASN A 20 -12.33 5.84 4.88
N VAL A 21 -11.44 4.91 5.25
CA VAL A 21 -10.71 4.98 6.53
C VAL A 21 -9.90 6.26 6.59
N LEU A 22 -9.06 6.53 5.58
CA LEU A 22 -8.24 7.73 5.51
C LEU A 22 -9.10 9.02 5.56
N SER A 23 -10.21 9.05 4.83
CA SER A 23 -11.16 10.16 4.88
C SER A 23 -11.77 10.35 6.27
N SER A 24 -12.06 9.26 6.99
CA SER A 24 -12.67 9.31 8.33
C SER A 24 -11.73 9.84 9.41
N LEU A 25 -10.41 9.76 9.19
CA LEU A 25 -9.42 10.32 10.11
C LEU A 25 -9.44 11.85 10.11
N ALA A 26 -10.00 12.49 9.08
CA ALA A 26 -10.05 13.94 8.91
C ALA A 26 -8.67 14.64 9.03
N THR A 27 -7.60 13.91 8.71
CA THR A 27 -6.21 14.37 8.76
C THR A 27 -5.67 14.55 7.33
N PRO A 28 -4.90 15.62 7.05
CA PRO A 28 -4.22 15.75 5.77
C PRO A 28 -3.25 14.59 5.51
N ILE A 29 -3.15 14.15 4.26
CA ILE A 29 -2.21 13.11 3.83
C ILE A 29 -1.13 13.80 3.01
N LEU A 30 0.12 13.72 3.48
CA LEU A 30 1.23 14.43 2.89
C LEU A 30 2.24 13.48 2.26
N LEU A 31 2.65 13.81 1.04
CA LEU A 31 3.76 13.21 0.32
C LEU A 31 4.69 14.32 -0.14
N ALA A 32 5.95 14.32 0.30
CA ALA A 32 6.92 15.39 -0.02
C ALA A 32 6.40 16.81 0.30
N GLY A 33 5.51 16.92 1.30
CA GLY A 33 4.85 18.17 1.70
C GLY A 33 3.63 18.58 0.87
N GLU A 34 3.27 17.83 -0.18
CA GLU A 34 2.06 18.05 -0.97
C GLU A 34 0.88 17.24 -0.40
N ASN A 35 -0.33 17.83 -0.47
CA ASN A 35 -1.55 17.15 -0.05
C ASN A 35 -2.01 16.17 -1.12
N LEU A 36 -2.28 14.94 -0.69
CA LEU A 36 -3.01 13.94 -1.46
C LEU A 36 -4.44 13.81 -0.94
N THR A 37 -5.37 13.53 -1.85
CA THR A 37 -6.71 13.08 -1.46
C THR A 37 -6.64 11.65 -0.89
N PRO A 38 -7.61 11.25 -0.03
CA PRO A 38 -7.72 9.87 0.43
C PRO A 38 -7.78 8.84 -0.72
N ASP A 39 -8.43 9.19 -1.83
CA ASP A 39 -8.54 8.33 -3.01
C ASP A 39 -7.18 8.16 -3.71
N GLU A 40 -6.43 9.25 -3.92
CA GLU A 40 -5.07 9.17 -4.51
C GLU A 40 -4.11 8.38 -3.61
N ALA A 41 -4.20 8.55 -2.29
CA ALA A 41 -3.37 7.81 -1.35
C ALA A 41 -3.72 6.32 -1.34
N ALA A 42 -5.01 5.97 -1.37
CA ALA A 42 -5.47 4.59 -1.33
C ALA A 42 -5.57 3.90 -2.70
N ALA A 43 -5.28 4.60 -3.80
CA ALA A 43 -5.26 4.02 -5.14
C ALA A 43 -4.25 2.87 -5.23
N LEU A 44 -4.56 1.83 -6.02
CA LEU A 44 -3.71 0.64 -6.18
C LEU A 44 -2.28 0.99 -6.66
N ASP A 45 -2.17 2.06 -7.44
CA ASP A 45 -0.98 2.66 -8.04
C ASP A 45 -0.53 3.96 -7.33
N GLY A 46 -1.20 4.33 -6.25
CA GLY A 46 -0.90 5.47 -5.38
C GLY A 46 0.06 5.09 -4.25
N LEU A 47 -0.31 5.40 -3.00
CA LEU A 47 0.49 5.05 -1.81
C LEU A 47 0.12 3.68 -1.20
N LEU A 48 -0.93 3.02 -1.73
CA LEU A 48 -1.40 1.74 -1.22
C LEU A 48 -0.31 0.65 -1.15
N PRO A 49 0.63 0.51 -2.12
CA PRO A 49 1.70 -0.48 -2.00
C PRO A 49 2.59 -0.28 -0.76
N ALA A 50 2.83 0.97 -0.33
CA ALA A 50 3.64 1.26 0.84
C ALA A 50 2.90 0.91 2.13
N PHE A 51 1.60 1.23 2.20
CA PHE A 51 0.74 0.79 3.30
C PHE A 51 0.60 -0.74 3.35
N MET A 52 0.53 -1.41 2.20
CA MET A 52 0.43 -2.87 2.11
C MET A 52 1.70 -3.55 2.63
N LEU A 53 2.88 -3.08 2.23
CA LEU A 53 4.17 -3.59 2.74
C LEU A 53 4.25 -3.46 4.26
N ASP A 54 3.88 -2.29 4.76
CA ASP A 54 3.90 -2.03 6.19
C ASP A 54 2.87 -2.85 6.95
N ALA A 55 1.66 -3.03 6.39
CA ALA A 55 0.62 -3.88 6.96
C ALA A 55 1.06 -5.35 7.07
N CYS A 56 1.73 -5.88 6.04
CA CYS A 56 2.30 -7.23 6.08
C CYS A 56 3.39 -7.35 7.15
N SER A 57 4.21 -6.30 7.32
CA SER A 57 5.22 -6.24 8.38
C SER A 57 4.61 -6.13 9.79
N VAL A 58 3.53 -5.38 9.95
CA VAL A 58 2.74 -5.31 11.20
C VAL A 58 2.17 -6.69 11.53
N TRP A 59 1.61 -7.39 10.54
CA TRP A 59 1.11 -8.74 10.73
C TRP A 59 2.20 -9.73 11.15
N GLU A 60 3.35 -9.71 10.48
CA GLU A 60 4.50 -10.56 10.84
C GLU A 60 4.96 -10.28 12.28
N THR A 61 5.02 -9.01 12.67
CA THR A 61 5.42 -8.59 14.02
C THR A 61 4.48 -9.13 15.10
N ILE A 62 3.17 -9.13 14.83
CA ILE A 62 2.14 -9.54 15.80
C ILE A 62 1.98 -11.06 15.83
N SER A 63 1.97 -11.71 14.66
CA SER A 63 1.63 -13.12 14.53
C SER A 63 2.85 -14.05 14.52
N GLY A 64 4.04 -13.52 14.22
CA GLY A 64 5.24 -14.30 13.95
C GLY A 64 5.22 -15.02 12.59
N ASN A 65 4.19 -14.81 11.76
CA ASN A 65 4.04 -15.46 10.46
C ASN A 65 4.19 -14.42 9.34
N PRO A 66 5.22 -14.53 8.48
CA PRO A 66 5.37 -13.62 7.36
C PRO A 66 4.26 -13.85 6.33
N VAL A 67 3.83 -12.77 5.68
CA VAL A 67 2.98 -12.80 4.51
C VAL A 67 3.56 -11.90 3.44
N GLU A 68 3.45 -12.32 2.18
CA GLU A 68 3.94 -11.53 1.05
C GLU A 68 2.90 -10.48 0.64
N ALA A 69 3.37 -9.25 0.42
CA ALA A 69 2.56 -8.21 -0.19
C ALA A 69 2.50 -8.43 -1.71
N PRO A 70 1.32 -8.65 -2.31
CA PRO A 70 1.18 -8.90 -3.74
C PRO A 70 1.33 -7.60 -4.54
N ILE A 71 2.58 -7.18 -4.74
CA ILE A 71 2.94 -5.94 -5.42
C ILE A 71 3.65 -6.28 -6.73
N SER A 72 3.24 -5.61 -7.80
CA SER A 72 3.81 -5.79 -9.14
C SER A 72 4.42 -4.50 -9.65
N TYR A 73 5.34 -4.63 -10.61
CA TYR A 73 5.93 -3.49 -11.30
C TYR A 73 4.91 -2.82 -12.22
N ASP A 74 4.81 -1.50 -12.11
CA ASP A 74 3.99 -0.67 -12.99
C ASP A 74 4.71 0.68 -13.17
N PRO A 75 5.32 0.96 -14.34
CA PRO A 75 6.11 2.17 -14.56
C PRO A 75 5.27 3.45 -14.49
N ASP A 76 3.96 3.37 -14.69
CA ASP A 76 3.06 4.52 -14.72
C ASP A 76 2.49 4.85 -13.32
N ALA A 77 2.69 3.96 -12.35
CA ALA A 77 2.27 4.15 -10.95
C ALA A 77 3.17 5.16 -10.19
N LEU A 78 2.62 5.79 -9.16
CA LEU A 78 3.27 6.84 -8.36
C LEU A 78 4.65 6.43 -7.83
N MET A 79 4.80 5.17 -7.43
CA MET A 79 6.05 4.60 -6.90
C MET A 79 6.77 3.67 -7.88
N GLY A 80 6.29 3.57 -9.13
CA GLY A 80 6.74 2.57 -10.09
C GLY A 80 6.29 1.14 -9.75
N VAL A 81 5.32 0.98 -8.84
CA VAL A 81 4.74 -0.30 -8.43
C VAL A 81 3.27 -0.12 -8.09
N ARG A 82 2.48 -1.20 -8.21
CA ARG A 82 1.06 -1.25 -7.84
C ARG A 82 0.71 -2.49 -7.04
N VAL A 83 -0.34 -2.41 -6.24
CA VAL A 83 -0.97 -3.59 -5.64
C VAL A 83 -1.66 -4.40 -6.74
N ALA A 84 -1.33 -5.68 -6.85
CA ALA A 84 -1.86 -6.59 -7.85
C ALA A 84 -3.01 -7.46 -7.34
N ASP A 85 -2.99 -7.79 -6.03
CA ASP A 85 -3.97 -8.66 -5.39
C ASP A 85 -4.07 -8.35 -3.87
N MET A 86 -4.78 -9.18 -3.13
CA MET A 86 -4.79 -9.24 -1.66
C MET A 86 -3.72 -10.21 -1.14
N PRO A 87 -3.03 -9.89 -0.04
CA PRO A 87 -2.18 -10.87 0.64
C PRO A 87 -3.05 -12.04 1.13
N ASP A 88 -2.43 -13.20 1.40
CA ASP A 88 -3.11 -14.41 1.90
C ASP A 88 -3.53 -14.24 3.38
N LEU A 89 -4.45 -13.30 3.60
CA LEU A 89 -5.01 -12.90 4.88
C LEU A 89 -6.48 -12.50 4.72
N PRO A 90 -7.30 -12.63 5.79
CA PRO A 90 -8.63 -12.06 5.79
C PRO A 90 -8.59 -10.54 5.55
N ALA A 91 -9.46 -10.03 4.69
CA ALA A 91 -9.48 -8.60 4.33
C ALA A 91 -9.62 -7.66 5.54
N THR A 92 -10.30 -8.10 6.61
CA THR A 92 -10.41 -7.34 7.87
C THR A 92 -9.08 -7.21 8.60
N VAL A 93 -8.24 -8.25 8.56
CA VAL A 93 -6.88 -8.22 9.14
C VAL A 93 -6.01 -7.28 8.33
N VAL A 94 -6.05 -7.37 7.00
CA VAL A 94 -5.31 -6.46 6.10
C VAL A 94 -5.68 -5.01 6.38
N LEU A 95 -6.99 -4.71 6.41
CA LEU A 95 -7.46 -3.35 6.70
C LEU A 95 -7.04 -2.87 8.09
N ALA A 96 -7.09 -3.72 9.11
CA ALA A 96 -6.66 -3.36 10.46
C ALA A 96 -5.16 -3.04 10.51
N CYS A 97 -4.32 -3.87 9.89
CA CYS A 97 -2.88 -3.63 9.80
C CYS A 97 -2.53 -2.38 8.98
N MET A 98 -3.26 -2.10 7.90
CA MET A 98 -3.10 -0.87 7.12
C MET A 98 -3.54 0.37 7.89
N THR A 99 -4.61 0.26 8.67
CA THR A 99 -5.06 1.34 9.55
C THR A 99 -4.01 1.65 10.62
N GLU A 100 -3.42 0.61 11.22
CA GLU A 100 -2.29 0.77 12.14
C GLU A 100 -1.08 1.41 11.45
N SER A 101 -0.78 1.03 10.20
CA SER A 101 0.28 1.66 9.41
C SER A 101 0.05 3.16 9.24
N ALA A 102 -1.18 3.58 8.91
CA ALA A 102 -1.56 4.99 8.81
C ALA A 102 -1.35 5.74 10.13
N PHE A 103 -1.73 5.14 11.27
CA PHE A 103 -1.47 5.74 12.58
C PHE A 103 0.02 5.83 12.92
N SER A 104 0.83 4.85 12.48
CA SER A 104 2.28 4.84 12.77
C SER A 104 3.02 6.04 12.17
N VAL A 105 2.48 6.64 11.11
CA VAL A 105 3.03 7.80 10.41
C VAL A 105 2.25 9.10 10.63
N LEU A 106 1.29 9.10 11.55
CA LEU A 106 0.57 10.31 11.97
C LEU A 106 1.53 11.22 12.76
N ARG A 107 1.71 12.47 12.32
CA ARG A 107 2.58 13.49 12.93
C ARG A 107 1.88 14.84 12.86
N ASN A 108 1.79 15.55 14.00
CA ASN A 108 1.21 16.90 14.07
C ASN A 108 -0.12 17.01 13.30
N ASP A 109 -1.03 16.07 13.54
CA ASP A 109 -2.35 16.00 12.91
C ASP A 109 -2.37 15.73 11.39
N ALA A 110 -1.27 15.27 10.80
CA ALA A 110 -1.17 14.86 9.40
C ALA A 110 -0.53 13.47 9.24
N ILE A 111 -0.95 12.71 8.23
CA ILE A 111 -0.34 11.44 7.83
C ILE A 111 0.85 11.76 6.93
N VAL A 112 2.07 11.70 7.46
CA VAL A 112 3.30 12.09 6.74
C VAL A 112 3.98 10.85 6.16
N THR A 113 3.78 10.62 4.86
CA THR A 113 4.08 9.33 4.22
C THR A 113 5.54 9.17 3.80
N ASP A 114 6.35 10.23 3.85
CA ASP A 114 7.78 10.19 3.51
C ASP A 114 8.56 9.17 4.36
N ALA A 115 8.20 9.02 5.64
CA ALA A 115 8.81 8.05 6.53
C ALA A 115 8.45 6.60 6.14
N LEU A 116 7.21 6.39 5.70
CA LEU A 116 6.72 5.10 5.21
C LEU A 116 7.46 4.70 3.93
N LEU A 117 7.58 5.63 2.99
CA LEU A 117 8.31 5.40 1.74
C LEU A 117 9.80 5.15 1.97
N SER A 118 10.42 5.91 2.87
CA SER A 118 11.82 5.72 3.22
C SER A 118 12.08 4.31 3.77
N ARG A 119 11.19 3.79 4.62
CA ARG A 119 11.25 2.44 5.19
C ARG A 119 11.25 1.36 4.11
N TRP A 120 10.39 1.50 3.11
CA TRP A 120 10.14 0.46 2.09
C TRP A 120 10.87 0.68 0.75
N SER A 121 11.62 1.78 0.62
CA SER A 121 12.35 2.18 -0.59
C SER A 121 13.20 1.07 -1.23
N ARG A 122 13.89 0.27 -0.40
CA ARG A 122 14.71 -0.85 -0.88
C ARG A 122 13.88 -1.92 -1.57
N GLN A 123 12.77 -2.33 -0.95
CA GLN A 123 11.91 -3.39 -1.48
C GLN A 123 11.18 -2.93 -2.74
N ILE A 124 10.69 -1.68 -2.75
CA ILE A 124 10.09 -1.07 -3.95
C ILE A 124 11.12 -1.04 -5.10
N THR A 125 12.37 -0.67 -4.82
CA THR A 125 13.44 -0.66 -5.84
C THR A 125 13.74 -2.07 -6.37
N GLN A 126 13.72 -3.08 -5.51
CA GLN A 126 13.93 -4.48 -5.91
C GLN A 126 12.80 -4.97 -6.83
N ILE A 127 11.54 -4.69 -6.49
CA ILE A 127 10.38 -5.06 -7.31
C ILE A 127 10.46 -4.38 -8.68
N ARG A 128 10.79 -3.08 -8.73
CA ARG A 128 11.00 -2.34 -9.99
C ARG A 128 12.10 -2.95 -10.85
N SER A 129 13.23 -3.28 -10.23
CA SER A 129 14.38 -3.85 -10.94
C SER A 129 14.03 -5.21 -11.52
N ALA A 130 13.38 -6.08 -10.75
CA ALA A 130 12.92 -7.39 -11.19
C ALA A 130 11.90 -7.30 -12.33
N GLY A 131 10.92 -6.40 -12.22
CA GLY A 131 9.91 -6.18 -13.26
C GLY A 131 10.47 -5.62 -14.57
N SER A 132 11.44 -4.70 -14.50
CA SER A 132 12.08 -4.13 -15.68
C SER A 132 12.94 -5.12 -16.47
N ALA A 133 13.56 -6.09 -15.78
CA ALA A 133 14.41 -7.11 -16.41
C ALA A 133 13.59 -8.21 -17.13
N GLY A 134 12.32 -8.41 -16.75
CA GLY A 134 11.42 -9.38 -17.37
C GLY A 134 10.67 -8.87 -18.60
N ALA A 135 10.80 -7.59 -18.95
CA ALA A 135 10.08 -6.96 -20.06
C ALA A 135 10.94 -6.77 -21.34
N GLY A 136 12.20 -7.23 -21.33
CA GLY A 136 13.16 -7.14 -22.43
C GLY A 136 13.24 -8.37 -23.32
#